data_AF-A0A8J3TP34-F1
#
_entry.id   AF-A0A8J3TP34-F1
#
_cell.length_a   1.000
_cell.length_b   1.000
_cell.length_c   1.000
_cell.angle_alpha   90.00
_cell.angle_beta   90.00
_cell.angle_gamma   90.00
#
_symmetry.space_group_name_H-M   'P 1'
#
loop_
_entity.id
_entity.type
_entity.pdbx_description
1 polymer ?
#
loop_
_entity_poly.entity_id
_entity_poly.type
_entity_poly.pdbx_seq_one_letter_code
_entity_poly.pdbx_strand_id
1 'polypeptide(L)'
;MFTLVHSPLVGPLTWGPVADRLDAAVPSLVDLEPPYWRSVAEKVAAAITEPAILVVHSNAGLFVPVIAEAAPVAGCLIVDGRLPGHTGRMHDFLQPMVGGDGLLPPWTEWWGDADLAPLFPDEETRAAVSAEVPRLPIGYFEEQIPGPPGWDAKPCGYLRFSEAYVAEAEEAARRGWPVEHLPGLHLHQLVDPDAVAERIVAMTRSWAVQR
;
A
#
# COMPACT_ATOMS: atom_id res chain seq x y z
N MET A 1 -15.32 -4.63 -8.32
CA MET A 1 -14.43 -5.60 -7.66
C MET A 1 -13.23 -4.83 -7.15
N PHE A 2 -12.76 -5.16 -5.95
CA PHE A 2 -11.62 -4.51 -5.33
C PHE A 2 -10.47 -5.50 -5.18
N THR A 3 -9.25 -4.99 -5.31
CA THR A 3 -8.03 -5.70 -4.94
C THR A 3 -7.24 -4.79 -4.02
N LEU A 4 -7.06 -5.21 -2.77
CA LEU A 4 -6.36 -4.44 -1.75
C LEU A 4 -4.91 -4.91 -1.70
N VAL A 5 -3.97 -4.00 -1.92
CA VAL A 5 -2.55 -4.30 -1.97
C VAL A 5 -1.90 -3.68 -0.75
N HIS A 6 -1.39 -4.54 0.13
CA HIS A 6 -0.63 -4.13 1.29
C HIS A 6 0.79 -3.72 0.88
N SER A 7 1.47 -2.95 1.72
CA SER A 7 2.90 -2.68 1.51
C SER A 7 3.72 -3.97 1.62
N PRO A 8 4.75 -4.19 0.79
CA PRO A 8 5.72 -5.27 0.97
C PRO A 8 6.43 -5.29 2.34
N LEU A 9 6.28 -4.23 3.14
CA LEU A 9 6.83 -4.13 4.51
C LEU A 9 5.93 -4.71 5.59
N VAL A 10 4.73 -5.19 5.23
CA VAL A 10 3.75 -5.79 6.14
C VAL A 10 3.11 -6.98 5.44
N GLY A 11 2.21 -7.69 6.14
CA GLY A 11 1.44 -8.80 5.57
C GLY A 11 0.01 -8.44 5.16
N PRO A 12 -0.68 -9.38 4.47
CA PRO A 12 -2.05 -9.21 4.01
C PRO A 12 -3.06 -9.00 5.14
N LEU A 13 -2.78 -9.42 6.38
CA LEU A 13 -3.69 -9.17 7.52
C LEU A 13 -3.93 -7.68 7.77
N THR A 14 -3.03 -6.80 7.33
CA THR A 14 -3.25 -5.35 7.41
C THR A 14 -4.48 -4.88 6.64
N TRP A 15 -4.94 -5.62 5.63
CA TRP A 15 -6.16 -5.34 4.90
C TRP A 15 -7.34 -6.26 5.24
N GLY A 16 -7.12 -7.35 5.98
CA GLY A 16 -8.12 -8.39 6.26
C GLY A 16 -9.49 -7.84 6.66
N PRO A 17 -9.58 -6.99 7.71
CA PRO A 17 -10.86 -6.44 8.15
C PRO A 17 -11.60 -5.60 7.09
N VAL A 18 -10.89 -4.87 6.23
CA VAL A 18 -11.50 -4.09 5.13
C VAL A 18 -11.85 -5.00 3.96
N ALA A 19 -11.03 -6.01 3.69
CA ALA A 19 -11.28 -7.00 2.64
C ALA A 19 -12.60 -7.75 2.87
N ASP A 20 -12.87 -8.14 4.12
CA ASP A 20 -14.13 -8.79 4.51
C ASP A 20 -15.36 -7.90 4.23
N ARG A 21 -15.22 -6.58 4.40
CA ARG A 21 -16.29 -5.59 4.16
C ARG A 21 -16.52 -5.32 2.69
N LEU A 22 -15.48 -5.44 1.87
CA LEU A 22 -15.51 -5.13 0.44
C LEU A 22 -15.64 -6.36 -0.46
N ASP A 23 -15.60 -7.58 0.10
CA ASP A 23 -15.45 -8.84 -0.63
C ASP A 23 -14.28 -8.75 -1.64
N ALA A 24 -13.11 -8.38 -1.12
CA ALA A 24 -11.94 -8.02 -1.91
C ALA A 24 -10.81 -9.04 -1.78
N ALA A 25 -10.06 -9.25 -2.85
CA ALA A 25 -8.83 -10.03 -2.81
C ALA A 25 -7.69 -9.23 -2.15
N VAL A 26 -6.85 -9.92 -1.37
CA VAL A 26 -5.61 -9.36 -0.80
C VAL A 26 -4.44 -10.28 -1.17
N PRO A 27 -3.76 -10.04 -2.31
CA PRO A 27 -2.60 -10.84 -2.71
C PRO A 27 -1.48 -10.66 -1.70
N SER A 28 -0.88 -11.77 -1.25
CA SER A 28 0.26 -11.71 -0.32
C SER A 28 1.54 -11.30 -1.04
N LEU A 29 2.27 -10.36 -0.45
CA LEU A 29 3.57 -9.85 -0.92
C LEU A 29 4.71 -10.11 0.08
N VAL A 30 4.58 -11.11 0.96
CA VAL A 30 5.58 -11.40 2.00
C VAL A 30 6.79 -12.23 1.49
N ASP A 31 6.67 -12.84 0.31
CA ASP A 31 7.63 -13.76 -0.31
C ASP A 31 8.06 -13.25 -1.70
N LEU A 32 8.53 -12.00 -1.77
CA LEU A 32 8.98 -11.39 -3.02
C LEU A 32 10.44 -11.73 -3.33
N GLU A 33 10.70 -12.00 -4.60
CA GLU A 33 12.04 -12.17 -5.15
C GLU A 33 12.45 -10.93 -5.99
N PRO A 34 13.74 -10.58 -6.05
CA PRO A 34 14.22 -9.50 -6.92
C PRO A 34 14.14 -9.90 -8.42
N PRO A 35 13.86 -8.96 -9.35
CA PRO A 35 13.49 -7.56 -9.09
C PRO A 35 12.09 -7.48 -8.45
N TYR A 36 11.97 -6.77 -7.32
CA TYR A 36 10.78 -6.85 -6.46
C TYR A 36 9.56 -6.26 -7.15
N TRP A 37 9.74 -5.21 -7.96
CA TRP A 37 8.64 -4.64 -8.73
C TRP A 37 7.96 -5.65 -9.65
N ARG A 38 8.72 -6.62 -10.19
CA ARG A 38 8.17 -7.66 -11.06
C ARG A 38 7.40 -8.68 -10.25
N SER A 39 7.97 -9.15 -9.14
CA SER A 39 7.28 -10.07 -8.23
C SER A 39 5.97 -9.48 -7.70
N VAL A 40 5.95 -8.19 -7.37
CA VAL A 40 4.72 -7.48 -6.97
C VAL A 40 3.71 -7.45 -8.12
N ALA A 41 4.12 -7.03 -9.31
CA ALA A 41 3.22 -6.97 -10.46
C ALA A 41 2.61 -8.34 -10.79
N GLU A 42 3.42 -9.39 -10.80
CA GLU A 42 2.98 -10.77 -11.09
C GLU A 42 1.99 -11.29 -10.04
N LYS A 43 2.31 -11.15 -8.74
CA LYS A 43 1.44 -11.64 -7.66
C LYS A 43 0.12 -10.90 -7.61
N VAL A 44 0.12 -9.57 -7.81
CA VAL A 44 -1.12 -8.78 -7.83
C VAL A 44 -1.93 -9.08 -9.09
N ALA A 45 -1.30 -9.14 -10.27
CA ALA A 45 -1.99 -9.43 -11.52
C ALA A 45 -2.65 -10.82 -11.52
N ALA A 46 -2.03 -11.82 -10.90
CA ALA A 46 -2.61 -13.15 -10.75
C ALA A 46 -3.94 -13.18 -9.98
N ALA A 47 -4.22 -12.16 -9.16
CA ALA A 47 -5.47 -12.02 -8.42
C ALA A 47 -6.55 -11.21 -9.16
N ILE A 48 -6.23 -10.64 -10.33
CA ILE A 48 -7.12 -9.76 -11.10
C ILE A 48 -7.48 -10.45 -12.42
N THR A 49 -8.64 -11.10 -12.45
CA THR A 49 -9.16 -11.78 -13.66
C THR A 49 -10.12 -10.92 -14.49
N GLU A 50 -10.68 -9.89 -13.88
CA GLU A 50 -11.66 -8.96 -14.43
C GLU A 50 -11.23 -7.53 -14.03
N PRO A 51 -11.66 -6.47 -14.73
CA PRO A 51 -11.27 -5.12 -14.36
C PRO A 51 -11.57 -4.79 -12.88
N ALA A 52 -10.53 -4.41 -12.13
CA ALA A 52 -10.64 -4.17 -10.68
C ALA A 52 -10.23 -2.74 -10.30
N ILE A 53 -10.81 -2.24 -9.21
CA ILE A 53 -10.32 -1.04 -8.54
C ILE A 53 -9.17 -1.47 -7.62
N LEU A 54 -7.98 -0.94 -7.89
CA LEU A 54 -6.79 -1.21 -7.10
C LEU A 54 -6.77 -0.26 -5.90
N VAL A 55 -6.72 -0.79 -4.69
CA VAL A 55 -6.56 0.01 -3.46
C VAL A 55 -5.20 -0.33 -2.86
N VAL A 56 -4.27 0.60 -2.87
CA VAL A 56 -2.86 0.34 -2.49
C VAL A 56 -2.48 1.12 -1.25
N HIS A 57 -1.78 0.48 -0.31
CA HIS A 57 -1.34 1.12 0.94
C HIS A 57 0.17 1.36 1.00
N SER A 58 0.58 2.49 1.57
CA SER A 58 1.99 2.74 1.91
C SER A 58 2.91 2.58 0.69
N ASN A 59 3.98 1.77 0.76
CA ASN A 59 4.89 1.55 -0.37
C ASN A 59 4.26 0.81 -1.56
N ALA A 60 3.10 0.17 -1.39
CA ALA A 60 2.40 -0.47 -2.52
C ALA A 60 2.04 0.55 -3.61
N GLY A 61 1.86 1.83 -3.23
CA GLY A 61 1.58 2.92 -4.15
C GLY A 61 2.66 3.14 -5.21
N LEU A 62 3.92 2.77 -4.93
CA LEU A 62 5.01 2.86 -5.91
C LEU A 62 4.82 1.91 -7.10
N PHE A 63 4.13 0.79 -6.90
CA PHE A 63 3.99 -0.30 -7.89
C PHE A 63 2.73 -0.17 -8.75
N VAL A 64 1.88 0.84 -8.53
CA VAL A 64 0.67 1.07 -9.32
C VAL A 64 0.94 1.03 -10.84
N PRO A 65 2.01 1.66 -11.37
CA PRO A 65 2.22 1.67 -12.82
C PRO A 65 2.47 0.28 -13.40
N VAL A 66 3.31 -0.54 -12.76
CA VAL A 66 3.64 -1.89 -13.23
C VAL A 66 2.48 -2.87 -13.02
N ILE A 67 1.66 -2.68 -11.98
CA ILE A 67 0.44 -3.47 -11.78
C ILE A 67 -0.60 -3.13 -12.86
N ALA A 68 -0.80 -1.84 -13.16
CA ALA A 68 -1.75 -1.39 -14.17
C ALA A 68 -1.35 -1.79 -15.60
N GLU A 69 -0.06 -2.01 -15.85
CA GLU A 69 0.43 -2.60 -17.10
C GLU A 69 0.18 -4.11 -17.18
N ALA A 70 0.29 -4.82 -16.05
CA ALA A 70 0.19 -6.28 -15.98
C ALA A 70 -1.24 -6.82 -15.87
N ALA A 71 -2.22 -5.99 -15.47
CA ALA A 71 -3.59 -6.43 -15.18
C ALA A 71 -4.65 -5.39 -15.59
N PRO A 72 -5.89 -5.82 -15.84
CA PRO A 72 -6.98 -4.89 -16.14
C PRO A 72 -7.36 -4.09 -14.89
N VAL A 73 -6.93 -2.82 -14.81
CA VAL A 73 -7.27 -1.91 -13.71
C VAL A 73 -8.29 -0.87 -14.19
N ALA A 74 -9.40 -0.75 -13.45
CA ALA A 74 -10.46 0.22 -13.70
C ALA A 74 -10.16 1.60 -13.07
N GLY A 75 -9.37 1.63 -12.00
CA GLY A 75 -8.91 2.84 -11.32
C GLY A 75 -8.02 2.53 -10.12
N CYS A 76 -7.34 3.54 -9.59
CA CYS A 76 -6.36 3.39 -8.51
C CYS A 76 -6.67 4.30 -7.31
N LEU A 77 -6.87 3.74 -6.12
CA LEU A 77 -6.99 4.51 -4.88
C LEU A 77 -5.74 4.27 -4.03
N ILE A 78 -4.94 5.31 -3.83
CA ILE A 78 -3.76 5.25 -2.98
C ILE A 78 -4.17 5.66 -1.57
N VAL A 79 -3.93 4.79 -0.60
CA VAL A 79 -4.33 4.95 0.79
C VAL A 79 -3.08 5.13 1.65
N ASP A 80 -2.92 6.31 2.23
CA ASP A 80 -1.78 6.68 3.11
C ASP A 80 -0.45 6.15 2.55
N GLY A 81 -0.19 6.43 1.27
CA GLY A 81 0.81 5.73 0.47
C GLY A 81 1.64 6.62 -0.44
N ARG A 82 2.77 6.07 -0.88
CA ARG A 82 3.71 6.75 -1.78
C ARG A 82 3.13 6.85 -3.18
N LEU A 83 3.42 7.95 -3.88
CA LEU A 83 3.10 8.09 -5.30
C LEU A 83 4.23 7.53 -6.18
N PRO A 84 3.91 6.96 -7.36
CA PRO A 84 4.93 6.52 -8.31
C PRO A 84 5.88 7.64 -8.73
N GLY A 85 7.13 7.26 -9.00
CA GLY A 85 8.20 8.18 -9.38
C GLY A 85 8.81 8.97 -8.21
N HIS A 86 8.33 8.77 -6.98
CA HIS A 86 8.96 9.35 -5.80
C HIS A 86 9.98 8.36 -5.22
N THR A 87 11.27 8.57 -5.51
CA THR A 87 12.36 7.79 -4.93
C THR A 87 13.10 8.60 -3.87
N GLY A 88 13.35 7.96 -2.72
CA GLY A 88 14.36 8.39 -1.76
C GLY A 88 13.93 9.44 -0.73
N ARG A 89 13.83 9.00 0.54
CA ARG A 89 14.28 9.73 1.76
C ARG A 89 14.68 8.79 2.91
N MET A 90 14.58 7.46 2.72
CA MET A 90 14.64 6.50 3.82
C MET A 90 15.98 5.77 3.92
N HIS A 91 16.83 5.82 2.89
CA HIS A 91 18.11 5.09 2.87
C HIS A 91 18.99 5.43 4.09
N ASP A 92 19.22 6.72 4.36
CA ASP A 92 20.04 7.16 5.50
C ASP A 92 19.48 6.74 6.86
N PHE A 93 18.14 6.67 6.97
CA PHE A 93 17.46 6.19 8.18
C PHE A 93 17.60 4.67 8.34
N LEU A 94 17.55 3.91 7.24
CA LEU A 94 17.57 2.46 7.24
C LEU A 94 18.96 1.86 7.33
N GLN A 95 19.97 2.52 6.76
CA GLN A 95 21.34 2.01 6.65
C GLN A 95 21.91 1.56 8.01
N PRO A 96 21.74 2.31 9.12
CA PRO A 96 22.25 1.89 10.42
C PRO A 96 21.55 0.64 11.01
N MET A 97 20.37 0.28 10.50
CA MET A 97 19.58 -0.86 10.98
C MET A 97 19.86 -2.16 10.23
N VAL A 98 20.66 -2.11 9.15
CA VAL A 98 20.98 -3.31 8.36
C VAL A 98 21.77 -4.30 9.21
N GLY A 99 21.21 -5.50 9.40
CA GLY A 99 21.84 -6.57 10.14
C GLY A 99 23.08 -7.13 9.43
N GLY A 100 23.84 -7.97 10.13
CA GLY A 100 25.02 -8.64 9.56
C GLY A 100 24.71 -9.60 8.40
N ASP A 101 23.44 -9.97 8.23
CA ASP A 101 22.90 -10.75 7.13
C ASP A 101 22.46 -9.89 5.92
N GLY A 102 22.62 -8.56 5.98
CA GLY A 102 22.23 -7.63 4.92
C GLY A 102 20.73 -7.32 4.87
N LEU A 103 19.96 -7.81 5.85
CA LEU A 103 18.52 -7.60 5.94
C LEU A 103 18.18 -6.56 7.02
N LEU A 104 17.12 -5.80 6.80
CA LEU A 104 16.54 -4.94 7.83
C LEU A 104 15.79 -5.78 8.88
N PRO A 105 15.61 -5.26 10.10
CA PRO A 105 14.63 -5.82 11.02
C PRO A 105 13.22 -5.67 10.44
N PRO A 106 12.23 -6.45 10.91
CA PRO A 106 10.82 -6.26 10.59
C PRO A 106 10.40 -4.79 10.75
N TRP A 107 9.49 -4.30 9.90
CA TRP A 107 8.99 -2.92 9.95
C TRP A 107 8.43 -2.52 11.32
N THR A 108 7.86 -3.48 12.06
CA THR A 108 7.37 -3.33 13.44
C THR A 108 8.49 -3.17 14.49
N GLU A 109 9.75 -3.17 14.09
CA GLU A 109 10.89 -2.95 15.00
C GLU A 109 11.67 -1.66 14.66
N TRP A 110 11.24 -0.90 13.66
CA TRP A 110 11.95 0.31 13.22
C TRP A 110 11.78 1.50 14.16
N TRP A 111 10.70 1.53 14.94
CA TRP A 111 10.40 2.56 15.92
C TRP A 111 10.14 1.95 17.29
N GLY A 112 10.18 2.80 18.32
CA GLY A 112 9.86 2.38 19.67
C GLY A 112 8.38 2.04 19.85
N ASP A 113 8.08 1.30 20.91
CA ASP A 113 6.72 0.85 21.25
C ASP A 113 5.70 2.00 21.33
N ALA A 114 6.13 3.17 21.85
CA ALA A 114 5.27 4.34 21.98
C ALA A 114 4.75 4.89 20.64
N ASP A 115 5.51 4.73 19.56
CA ASP A 115 5.11 5.16 18.21
C ASP A 115 4.33 4.06 17.48
N LEU A 116 4.65 2.80 17.77
CA LEU A 116 4.09 1.64 17.07
C LEU A 116 2.75 1.15 17.65
N ALA A 117 2.65 1.01 18.97
CA ALA A 117 1.46 0.47 19.63
C ALA A 117 0.17 1.21 19.25
N PRO A 118 0.15 2.55 19.13
CA PRO A 118 -1.05 3.28 18.73
C PRO A 118 -1.55 2.99 17.30
N LEU A 119 -0.74 2.36 16.45
CA LEU A 119 -1.15 2.00 15.09
C LEU A 119 -2.14 0.82 15.06
N PHE A 120 -2.25 0.07 16.14
CA PHE A 120 -3.07 -1.14 16.22
C PHE A 120 -4.28 -0.91 17.13
N PRO A 121 -5.42 -1.57 16.86
CA PRO A 121 -6.59 -1.50 17.73
C PRO A 121 -6.36 -2.18 19.09
N ASP A 122 -5.58 -3.26 19.10
CA ASP A 122 -5.27 -4.06 20.27
C ASP A 122 -3.96 -4.87 20.07
N GLU A 123 -3.47 -5.46 21.15
CA GLU A 123 -2.22 -6.23 21.16
C GLU A 123 -2.35 -7.57 20.40
N GLU A 124 -3.53 -8.17 20.35
CA GLU A 124 -3.76 -9.43 19.61
C GLU A 124 -3.57 -9.20 18.11
N THR A 125 -4.21 -8.15 17.58
CA THR A 125 -4.07 -7.71 16.19
C THR A 125 -2.62 -7.33 15.89
N ARG A 126 -1.97 -6.61 16.81
CA ARG A 126 -0.55 -6.25 16.68
C ARG A 126 0.33 -7.49 16.56
N ALA A 127 0.15 -8.48 17.42
CA ALA A 127 0.94 -9.70 17.42
C ALA A 127 0.73 -10.49 16.11
N ALA A 128 -0.54 -10.62 15.67
CA ALA A 128 -0.89 -11.33 14.44
C ALA A 128 -0.28 -10.67 13.19
N VAL A 129 -0.43 -9.35 13.05
CA VAL A 129 0.16 -8.60 11.92
C VAL A 129 1.68 -8.63 11.98
N SER A 130 2.28 -8.47 13.16
CA SER A 130 3.74 -8.49 13.33
C SER A 130 4.35 -9.82 12.91
N ALA A 131 3.62 -10.93 13.06
CA ALA A 131 4.08 -12.27 12.66
C ALA A 131 4.20 -12.45 11.14
N GLU A 132 3.54 -11.61 10.33
CA GLU A 132 3.61 -11.65 8.86
C GLU A 132 4.68 -10.72 8.27
N VAL A 133 5.29 -9.85 9.09
CA VAL A 133 6.16 -8.79 8.61
C VAL A 133 7.47 -9.39 8.06
N PRO A 134 7.77 -9.22 6.77
CA PRO A 134 8.99 -9.75 6.18
C PRO A 134 10.21 -8.91 6.57
N ARG A 135 11.40 -9.51 6.44
CA ARG A 135 12.69 -8.82 6.49
C ARG A 135 13.21 -8.62 5.08
N LEU A 136 13.27 -7.37 4.61
CA LEU A 136 13.74 -7.03 3.27
C LEU A 136 15.18 -6.50 3.32
N PRO A 137 16.00 -6.73 2.27
CA PRO A 137 17.30 -6.09 2.16
C PRO A 137 17.16 -4.61 1.82
N ILE A 138 18.16 -3.80 2.16
CA ILE A 138 18.15 -2.36 1.83
C ILE A 138 17.99 -2.08 0.33
N GLY A 139 18.47 -3.00 -0.52
CA GLY A 139 18.34 -2.93 -1.98
C GLY A 139 16.88 -2.88 -2.48
N TYR A 140 15.89 -3.33 -1.69
CA TYR A 140 14.48 -3.13 -1.99
C TYR A 140 14.12 -1.63 -2.11
N PHE A 141 14.71 -0.77 -1.26
CA PHE A 141 14.45 0.68 -1.26
C PHE A 141 15.23 1.45 -2.31
N GLU A 142 16.23 0.80 -2.92
CA GLU A 142 17.09 1.36 -3.96
C GLU A 142 16.59 1.02 -5.36
N GLU A 143 15.64 0.08 -5.45
CA GLU A 143 15.12 -0.39 -6.73
C GLU A 143 14.38 0.72 -7.47
N GLN A 144 14.72 0.89 -8.75
CA GLN A 144 14.01 1.79 -9.64
C GLN A 144 12.82 1.07 -10.24
N ILE A 145 11.62 1.54 -9.92
CA ILE A 145 10.38 0.96 -10.40
C ILE A 145 10.01 1.64 -11.73
N PRO A 146 9.76 0.87 -12.81
CA PRO A 146 9.31 1.44 -14.08
C PRO A 146 7.99 2.22 -13.95
N GLY A 147 7.90 3.35 -14.65
CA GLY A 147 6.68 4.15 -14.76
C GLY A 147 6.19 4.20 -16.21
N PRO A 148 5.58 3.12 -16.75
CA PRO A 148 5.03 3.10 -18.11
C PRO A 148 4.09 4.30 -18.35
N PRO A 149 4.23 5.03 -19.48
CA PRO A 149 3.39 6.20 -19.77
C PRO A 149 1.90 5.87 -19.75
N GLY A 150 1.08 6.78 -19.23
CA GLY A 150 -0.38 6.66 -19.26
C GLY A 150 -0.97 5.69 -18.23
N TRP A 151 -0.18 5.19 -17.28
CA TRP A 151 -0.69 4.39 -16.17
C TRP A 151 -1.78 5.13 -15.36
N ASP A 152 -1.70 6.46 -15.31
CA ASP A 152 -2.62 7.38 -14.67
C ASP A 152 -3.73 7.91 -15.60
N ALA A 153 -3.89 7.33 -16.80
CA ALA A 153 -5.01 7.63 -17.69
C ALA A 153 -6.35 7.09 -17.18
N LYS A 154 -6.31 6.17 -16.20
CA LYS A 154 -7.49 5.68 -15.46
C LYS A 154 -7.77 6.60 -14.27
N PRO A 155 -9.02 6.63 -13.76
CA PRO A 155 -9.32 7.35 -12.54
C PRO A 155 -8.36 6.97 -11.41
N CYS A 156 -7.75 7.98 -10.78
CA CYS A 156 -6.95 7.80 -9.58
C CYS A 156 -7.41 8.76 -8.50
N GLY A 157 -7.20 8.35 -7.24
CA GLY A 157 -7.61 9.09 -6.05
C GLY A 157 -6.66 8.84 -4.89
N TYR A 158 -6.78 9.66 -3.85
CA TYR A 158 -5.93 9.56 -2.66
C TYR A 158 -6.74 9.66 -1.38
N LEU A 159 -6.61 8.66 -0.51
CA LEU A 159 -7.18 8.67 0.83
C LEU A 159 -6.05 8.79 1.84
N ARG A 160 -5.90 9.95 2.47
CA ARG A 160 -4.89 10.17 3.52
C ARG A 160 -5.45 9.72 4.87
N PHE A 161 -4.59 9.13 5.71
CA PHE A 161 -4.86 8.93 7.13
C PHE A 161 -4.02 9.87 7.99
N SER A 162 -2.71 9.81 7.78
CA SER A 162 -1.70 10.32 8.71
C SER A 162 -1.03 11.60 8.21
N GLU A 163 -0.35 12.29 9.12
CA GLU A 163 0.46 13.49 8.81
C GLU A 163 1.68 13.17 7.94
N ALA A 164 2.19 11.94 8.01
CA ALA A 164 3.37 11.51 7.26
C ALA A 164 3.20 11.57 5.73
N TYR A 165 1.94 11.55 5.27
CA TYR A 165 1.57 11.50 3.85
C TYR A 165 0.85 12.76 3.35
N VAL A 166 0.99 13.89 4.07
CA VAL A 166 0.44 15.18 3.60
C VAL A 166 1.02 15.58 2.24
N ALA A 167 2.34 15.43 2.05
CA ALA A 167 2.99 15.82 0.81
C ALA A 167 2.50 15.01 -0.40
N GLU A 168 2.28 13.70 -0.21
CA GLU A 168 1.71 12.81 -1.21
C GLU A 168 0.25 13.17 -1.53
N ALA A 169 -0.56 13.48 -0.51
CA ALA A 169 -1.93 13.92 -0.71
C ALA A 169 -2.01 15.26 -1.47
N GLU A 170 -1.13 16.22 -1.15
CA GLU A 170 -1.02 17.48 -1.88
C GLU A 170 -0.57 17.29 -3.33
N GLU A 171 0.35 16.35 -3.57
CA GLU A 171 0.79 16.00 -4.92
C GLU A 171 -0.35 15.36 -5.72
N ALA A 172 -1.12 14.44 -5.12
CA ALA A 172 -2.31 13.87 -5.75
C ALA A 172 -3.33 14.98 -6.10
N ALA A 173 -3.54 15.94 -5.20
CA ALA A 173 -4.42 17.08 -5.47
C ALA A 173 -3.89 17.96 -6.63
N ARG A 174 -2.57 18.20 -6.71
CA ARG A 174 -1.94 18.93 -7.84
C ARG A 174 -2.13 18.21 -9.19
N ARG A 175 -2.25 16.89 -9.19
CA ARG A 175 -2.59 16.07 -10.37
C ARG A 175 -4.09 16.12 -10.73
N GLY A 176 -4.90 16.81 -9.93
CA GLY A 176 -6.35 16.90 -10.12
C GLY A 176 -7.11 15.65 -9.65
N TRP A 177 -6.47 14.78 -8.86
CA TRP A 177 -7.14 13.59 -8.33
C TRP A 177 -8.06 13.96 -7.16
N PRO A 178 -9.18 13.25 -6.95
CA PRO A 178 -9.96 13.35 -5.73
C PRO A 178 -9.10 12.96 -4.52
N VAL A 179 -9.02 13.83 -3.53
CA VAL A 179 -8.29 13.60 -2.28
C VAL A 179 -9.24 13.76 -1.11
N GLU A 180 -9.25 12.78 -0.23
CA GLU A 180 -9.99 12.83 1.04
C GLU A 180 -9.07 12.51 2.21
N HIS A 181 -9.42 13.05 3.38
CA HIS A 181 -8.73 12.77 4.64
C HIS A 181 -9.69 12.08 5.58
N LEU A 182 -9.31 10.88 6.02
CA LEU A 182 -9.95 10.18 7.12
C LEU A 182 -8.99 10.21 8.31
N PRO A 183 -9.24 11.02 9.36
CA PRO A 183 -8.31 11.17 10.47
C PRO A 183 -7.94 9.84 11.13
N GLY A 184 -6.66 9.49 11.11
CA GLY A 184 -6.16 8.25 11.68
C GLY A 184 -4.63 8.20 11.68
N LEU A 185 -4.08 7.01 11.91
CA LEU A 185 -2.65 6.73 11.82
C LEU A 185 -2.36 5.80 10.65
N HIS A 186 -1.09 5.43 10.44
CA HIS A 186 -0.66 4.76 9.22
C HIS A 186 -1.37 3.42 8.94
N LEU A 187 -1.81 2.70 9.97
CA LEU A 187 -2.55 1.44 9.85
C LEU A 187 -4.04 1.59 10.19
N HIS A 188 -4.64 2.76 9.92
CA HIS A 188 -6.03 3.04 10.30
C HIS A 188 -7.06 2.05 9.73
N GLN A 189 -6.73 1.35 8.63
CA GLN A 189 -7.53 0.25 8.10
C GLN A 189 -7.73 -0.93 9.07
N LEU A 190 -6.89 -1.07 10.10
CA LEU A 190 -7.08 -2.02 11.19
C LEU A 190 -7.95 -1.44 12.32
N VAL A 191 -7.88 -0.12 12.53
CA VAL A 191 -8.49 0.57 13.67
C VAL A 191 -9.97 0.87 13.43
N ASP A 192 -10.31 1.36 12.23
CA ASP A 192 -11.69 1.64 11.83
C ASP A 192 -11.95 1.10 10.41
N PRO A 193 -12.03 -0.24 10.25
CA PRO A 193 -12.22 -0.85 8.95
C PRO A 193 -13.57 -0.52 8.31
N ASP A 194 -14.61 -0.22 9.12
CA ASP A 194 -15.92 0.21 8.61
C ASP A 194 -15.81 1.56 7.92
N ALA A 195 -15.27 2.58 8.60
CA ALA A 195 -15.12 3.91 8.02
C ALA A 195 -14.19 3.90 6.79
N VAL A 196 -13.12 3.09 6.82
CA VAL A 196 -12.20 2.95 5.68
C VAL A 196 -12.91 2.30 4.49
N ALA A 197 -13.66 1.21 4.69
CA ALA A 197 -14.40 0.55 3.61
C ALA A 197 -15.46 1.47 2.99
N GLU A 198 -16.25 2.17 3.82
CA GLU A 198 -17.24 3.14 3.37
C GLU A 198 -16.61 4.25 2.53
N ARG A 199 -15.46 4.76 2.96
CA ARG A 199 -14.72 5.82 2.28
C ARG A 199 -14.17 5.36 0.93
N ILE A 200 -13.58 4.16 0.86
CA ILE A 200 -13.13 3.54 -0.40
C ILE A 200 -14.29 3.45 -1.39
N VAL A 201 -15.45 2.94 -0.96
CA VAL A 201 -16.63 2.81 -1.82
C VAL A 201 -17.14 4.18 -2.27
N ALA A 202 -17.18 5.17 -1.38
CA ALA A 202 -17.65 6.52 -1.71
C ALA A 202 -16.77 7.19 -2.78
N MET A 203 -15.44 7.17 -2.60
CA MET A 203 -14.49 7.80 -3.52
C MET A 203 -14.47 7.15 -4.90
N THR A 204 -14.71 5.84 -4.96
CA THR A 204 -14.55 5.06 -6.20
C THR A 204 -15.88 4.73 -6.89
N ARG A 205 -17.02 5.20 -6.35
CA ARG A 205 -18.38 4.89 -6.85
C ARG A 205 -18.58 5.18 -8.34
N SER A 206 -17.95 6.23 -8.87
CA SER A 206 -18.08 6.64 -10.27
C SER A 206 -17.10 5.95 -11.21
N TRP A 207 -16.15 5.17 -10.68
CA TRP A 207 -15.12 4.51 -11.46
C TRP A 207 -15.73 3.25 -12.06
N ALA A 208 -16.15 3.36 -13.32
CA ALA A 208 -16.78 2.26 -14.01
C ALA A 208 -15.80 1.09 -14.15
N VAL A 209 -16.14 -0.03 -13.52
CA VAL A 209 -15.68 -1.35 -13.96
C VAL A 209 -16.49 -1.67 -15.22
N GLN A 210 -16.07 -1.16 -16.38
CA GLN A 210 -16.71 -1.55 -17.64
C GLN A 210 -16.44 -3.04 -17.84
N ARG A 211 -17.52 -3.83 -17.74
CA ARG A 211 -17.56 -5.25 -18.10
C ARG A 211 -17.38 -5.43 -19.59
#